data_AF-A0A4C2ELI9-F1
#
_entry.id   AF-A0A4C2ELI9-F1
#
_cell.length_a   1.000
_cell.length_b   1.000
_cell.length_c   1.000
_cell.angle_alpha   90.00
_cell.angle_beta   90.00
_cell.angle_gamma   90.00
#
_symmetry.space_group_name_H-M   'P 1'
#
loop_
_entity.id
_entity.type
_entity.pdbx_description
1 polymer ?
#
loop_
_entity_poly.entity_id
_entity_poly.type
_entity_poly.pdbx_seq_one_letter_code
_entity_poly.pdbx_strand_id
1 'polypeptide(L)'
;MDNRIRTGGLAVLVTVWVVVTAGAGAGVTYGLLSDEATASGTIQIEVGSATPPDGEAYNDANGNGRYDEGETTYSADELADFNDPSANLVIPESVESIEEQNDDIQIRASSISYNGTVESQNGDVSLTAVNGDIIVDGAALDSQNGQVVLDAQSGGISLTDGTITAQNNDFSLSAQESVNLTGTTVDLQNGNVQVTTSGYLSIDGAQISAANNHISLRAREISAKDAYVSSSNNYVRLSATRNGGGYLDVTSSTLSSQNNDITLESNGDIRANDSSIETKNGAVTADLGITEATLYLDGATIEDGDDAIAYQPNGIRVVPSDGPATGS
;
A
#
# COMPACT_ATOMS: atom_id res chain seq x y z
N MET A 1 44.68 33.13 -52.82
CA MET A 1 43.57 32.27 -52.37
C MET A 1 44.15 31.38 -51.30
N ASP A 2 43.94 31.75 -50.04
CA ASP A 2 44.46 31.10 -48.84
C ASP A 2 43.78 29.75 -48.61
N ASN A 3 44.58 28.70 -48.47
CA ASN A 3 44.15 27.44 -47.87
C ASN A 3 44.50 27.47 -46.38
N ARG A 4 43.49 27.69 -45.54
CA ARG A 4 43.59 27.54 -44.08
C ARG A 4 43.70 26.05 -43.74
N ILE A 5 44.85 25.62 -43.23
CA ILE A 5 44.96 24.35 -42.51
C ILE A 5 44.45 24.62 -41.08
N ARG A 6 43.30 24.04 -40.74
CA ARG A 6 42.82 23.97 -39.35
C ARG A 6 43.72 22.99 -38.61
N THR A 7 44.63 23.50 -37.78
CA THR A 7 45.30 22.71 -36.75
C THR A 7 44.25 22.36 -35.70
N GLY A 8 43.81 21.11 -35.69
CA GLY A 8 42.98 20.58 -34.61
C GLY A 8 43.80 20.63 -33.33
N GLY A 9 43.41 21.50 -32.40
CA GLY A 9 43.94 21.51 -31.04
C GLY A 9 43.64 20.16 -30.40
N LEU A 10 44.70 19.43 -30.05
CA LEU A 10 44.61 18.25 -29.22
C LEU A 10 44.21 18.73 -27.82
N ALA A 11 42.95 18.55 -27.43
CA ALA A 11 42.53 18.76 -26.05
C ALA A 11 43.15 17.66 -25.19
N VAL A 12 44.19 18.00 -24.44
CA VAL A 12 44.78 17.10 -23.44
C VAL A 12 43.94 17.22 -22.18
N LEU A 13 43.14 16.20 -21.90
CA LEU A 13 42.49 16.04 -20.61
C LEU A 13 43.55 15.62 -19.59
N VAL A 14 44.07 16.58 -18.81
CA VAL A 14 44.93 16.27 -17.66
C VAL A 14 44.02 16.12 -16.44
N THR A 15 43.73 14.88 -16.04
CA THR A 15 43.00 14.62 -14.80
C THR A 15 44.02 14.52 -13.65
N VAL A 16 44.13 15.55 -12.83
CA VAL A 16 44.91 15.51 -11.59
C VAL A 16 43.97 15.18 -10.43
N TRP A 17 44.13 13.98 -9.85
CA TRP A 17 43.44 13.60 -8.62
C TRP A 17 44.31 14.00 -7.43
N VAL A 18 43.91 15.04 -6.70
CA VAL A 18 44.50 15.36 -5.40
C VAL A 18 43.56 14.82 -4.34
N VAL A 19 43.89 13.66 -3.75
CA VAL A 19 43.20 13.15 -2.56
C VAL A 19 43.85 13.81 -1.35
N VAL A 20 43.17 14.79 -0.76
CA VAL A 20 43.54 15.32 0.57
C VAL A 20 42.68 14.59 1.59
N THR A 21 43.26 13.61 2.29
CA THR A 21 42.63 13.05 3.49
C THR A 21 42.87 14.00 4.65
N ALA A 22 41.92 14.91 4.89
CA ALA A 22 41.70 15.48 6.21
C ALA A 22 40.69 14.59 6.96
N GLY A 23 40.86 14.43 8.26
CA GLY A 23 40.14 13.46 9.09
C GLY A 23 38.61 13.60 9.04
N ALA A 24 37.96 12.49 9.41
CA ALA A 24 36.51 12.27 9.57
C ALA A 24 35.61 13.52 9.45
N GLY A 25 34.92 13.62 8.32
CA GLY A 25 33.89 14.63 8.05
C GLY A 25 34.02 15.23 6.64
N ALA A 26 33.14 14.81 5.73
CA ALA A 26 32.90 15.37 4.39
C ALA A 26 34.14 15.67 3.51
N GLY A 27 34.56 14.67 2.72
CA GLY A 27 35.54 14.88 1.65
C GLY A 27 34.91 15.58 0.44
N VAL A 28 35.16 16.88 0.28
CA VAL A 28 34.84 17.60 -0.97
C VAL A 28 35.86 17.23 -2.06
N THR A 29 35.39 16.68 -3.18
CA THR A 29 36.22 16.44 -4.36
C THR A 29 36.14 17.65 -5.29
N TYR A 30 37.24 18.37 -5.48
CA TYR A 30 37.33 19.46 -6.45
C TYR A 30 37.81 18.94 -7.81
N GLY A 31 36.93 18.97 -8.81
CA GLY A 31 37.32 18.82 -10.22
C GLY A 31 37.67 20.18 -10.82
N LEU A 32 38.95 20.46 -11.07
CA LEU A 32 39.36 21.63 -11.83
C LEU A 32 39.31 21.29 -13.33
N LEU A 33 38.40 21.92 -14.07
CA LEU A 33 38.39 21.91 -15.52
C LEU A 33 38.92 23.25 -16.01
N SER A 34 40.03 23.24 -16.74
CA SER A 34 40.51 24.40 -17.48
C SER A 34 40.34 24.14 -18.97
N ASP A 35 39.52 24.94 -19.64
CA ASP A 35 39.56 25.10 -21.09
C ASP A 35 40.28 26.42 -21.41
N GLU A 36 40.92 26.49 -22.58
CA GLU A 36 41.62 27.67 -23.09
C GLU A 36 40.63 28.80 -23.49
N ALA A 37 39.33 28.50 -23.58
CA ALA A 37 38.28 29.48 -23.72
C ALA A 37 37.83 30.00 -22.34
N THR A 38 37.96 31.30 -22.12
CA THR A 38 37.59 32.02 -20.89
C THR A 38 36.09 31.98 -20.59
N ALA A 39 35.58 30.84 -20.14
CA ALA A 39 34.32 30.72 -19.44
C ALA A 39 34.57 29.85 -18.20
N SER A 40 34.66 30.48 -17.03
CA SER A 40 34.65 29.78 -15.76
C SER A 40 33.25 29.23 -15.51
N GLY A 41 33.07 27.93 -15.65
CA GLY A 41 31.89 27.21 -15.16
C GLY A 41 32.19 26.57 -13.81
N THR A 42 31.35 26.82 -12.81
CA THR A 42 31.36 26.04 -11.57
C THR A 42 30.53 24.78 -11.78
N ILE A 43 31.14 23.61 -11.61
CA ILE A 43 30.39 22.35 -11.42
C ILE A 43 30.25 22.18 -9.92
N GLN A 44 29.02 22.33 -9.42
CA GLN A 44 28.68 21.89 -8.07
C GLN A 44 28.30 20.41 -8.19
N ILE A 45 29.17 19.53 -7.74
CA ILE A 45 28.81 18.13 -7.48
C ILE A 45 28.30 18.13 -6.05
N GLU A 46 27.00 17.99 -5.87
CA GLU A 46 26.38 17.74 -4.57
C GLU A 46 26.75 16.31 -4.16
N VAL A 47 27.87 16.18 -3.45
CA VAL A 47 28.33 14.92 -2.89
C VAL A 47 27.62 14.69 -1.56
N GLY A 48 26.66 13.77 -1.59
CA GLY A 48 25.98 13.21 -0.43
C GLY A 48 24.66 13.91 -0.13
N SER A 49 23.55 13.20 -0.34
CA SER A 49 22.37 13.47 0.50
C SER A 49 22.83 13.34 1.95
N ALA A 50 22.54 14.35 2.77
CA ALA A 50 22.64 14.15 4.20
C ALA A 50 21.78 12.92 4.50
N THR A 51 22.37 11.88 5.05
CA THR A 51 21.56 10.85 5.72
C THR A 51 21.15 11.48 7.05
N PRO A 52 19.92 11.22 7.52
CA PRO A 52 19.62 11.55 8.91
C PRO A 52 20.68 10.89 9.80
N PRO A 53 20.94 11.41 11.01
CA PRO A 53 21.76 10.70 11.98
C PRO A 53 21.27 9.24 12.11
N ASP A 54 22.21 8.29 12.23
CA ASP A 54 21.89 6.86 12.18
C ASP A 54 20.74 6.51 13.13
N GLY A 55 19.68 5.90 12.57
CA GLY A 55 18.51 5.46 13.35
C GLY A 55 17.49 6.55 13.67
N GLU A 56 17.56 7.71 13.01
CA GLU A 56 16.57 8.78 13.20
C GLU A 56 15.59 8.91 12.02
N ALA A 57 14.33 9.14 12.35
CA ALA A 57 13.31 9.65 11.45
C ALA A 57 13.43 11.17 11.32
N TYR A 58 12.75 11.76 10.32
CA TYR A 58 12.79 13.21 10.09
C TYR A 58 11.49 13.77 9.53
N ASN A 59 11.30 15.08 9.72
CA ASN A 59 10.22 15.84 9.09
C ASN A 59 10.69 16.37 7.72
N ASP A 60 10.18 15.79 6.63
CA ASP A 60 10.42 16.22 5.25
C ASP A 60 9.63 17.51 4.95
N ALA A 61 10.17 18.63 5.42
CA ALA A 61 9.48 19.92 5.39
C ALA A 61 9.29 20.46 3.97
N ASN A 62 10.13 20.01 3.03
CA ASN A 62 10.09 20.48 1.64
C ASN A 62 9.45 19.46 0.66
N GLY A 63 9.15 18.24 1.12
CA GLY A 63 8.40 17.22 0.39
C GLY A 63 9.22 16.49 -0.68
N ASN A 64 10.55 16.44 -0.55
CA ASN A 64 11.41 15.81 -1.56
C ASN A 64 11.73 14.33 -1.25
N GLY A 65 11.25 13.80 -0.12
CA GLY A 65 11.48 12.45 0.37
C GLY A 65 12.90 12.16 0.84
N ARG A 66 13.70 13.19 1.12
CA ARG A 66 15.12 13.08 1.52
C ARG A 66 15.38 13.98 2.71
N TYR A 67 16.28 13.54 3.58
CA TYR A 67 16.73 14.38 4.67
C TYR A 67 17.59 15.53 4.15
N ASP A 68 17.24 16.74 4.58
CA ASP A 68 18.02 17.95 4.37
C ASP A 68 18.58 18.50 5.68
N GLU A 69 19.80 19.06 5.62
CA GLU A 69 20.44 19.61 6.82
C GLU A 69 19.58 20.72 7.43
N GLY A 70 19.23 20.56 8.71
CA GLY A 70 18.38 21.47 9.45
C GLY A 70 16.91 21.05 9.55
N GLU A 71 16.51 19.96 8.91
CA GLU A 71 15.23 19.31 9.20
C GLU A 71 15.22 18.71 10.62
N THR A 72 14.05 18.77 11.25
CA THR A 72 13.85 18.18 12.58
C THR A 72 13.96 16.67 12.48
N THR A 73 14.76 16.06 13.35
CA THR A 73 14.88 14.61 13.47
C THR A 73 14.22 14.09 14.74
N TYR A 74 13.91 12.81 14.74
CA TYR A 74 13.25 12.09 15.83
C TYR A 74 13.91 10.74 16.01
N SER A 75 14.24 10.39 17.24
CA SER A 75 14.75 9.06 17.60
C SER A 75 13.63 8.02 17.58
N ALA A 76 13.98 6.73 17.48
CA ALA A 76 13.01 5.64 17.51
C ALA A 76 12.12 5.67 18.78
N ASP A 77 12.69 6.00 19.94
CA ASP A 77 11.97 6.12 21.22
C ASP A 77 10.89 7.21 21.19
N GLU A 78 11.06 8.25 20.37
CA GLU A 78 10.07 9.33 20.21
C GLU A 78 8.93 8.95 19.26
N LEU A 79 9.08 7.86 18.49
CA LEU A 79 8.11 7.46 17.48
C LEU A 79 6.90 6.72 18.06
N ALA A 80 7.05 6.03 19.21
CA ALA A 80 5.99 5.21 19.78
C ALA A 80 4.71 6.01 20.14
N ASP A 81 4.82 7.28 20.55
CA ASP A 81 3.69 8.18 20.83
C ASP A 81 3.84 9.50 20.04
N PHE A 82 4.30 9.39 18.78
CA PHE A 82 4.57 10.56 17.95
C PHE A 82 3.28 11.30 17.60
N ASN A 83 3.24 12.60 17.92
CA ASN A 83 2.08 13.44 17.65
C ASN A 83 2.49 14.84 17.18
N ASP A 84 2.76 14.96 15.88
CA ASP A 84 2.92 16.24 15.18
C ASP A 84 2.12 16.23 13.87
N PRO A 85 0.83 16.63 13.91
CA PRO A 85 -0.03 16.69 12.72
C PRO A 85 0.46 17.63 11.60
N SER A 86 1.53 18.39 11.82
CA SER A 86 2.12 19.28 10.83
C SER A 86 3.38 18.71 10.16
N ALA A 87 3.95 17.62 10.69
CA ALA A 87 5.15 17.00 10.14
C ALA A 87 4.83 16.06 8.97
N ASN A 88 5.59 16.13 7.89
CA ASN A 88 5.61 15.09 6.85
C ASN A 88 6.65 14.06 7.28
N LEU A 89 6.23 13.06 8.04
CA LEU A 89 7.13 12.17 8.74
C LEU A 89 7.70 11.12 7.77
N VAL A 90 9.03 11.04 7.67
CA VAL A 90 9.74 9.96 6.99
C VAL A 90 10.54 9.17 8.02
N ILE A 91 10.23 7.88 8.10
CA ILE A 91 10.90 6.91 8.96
C ILE A 91 11.69 5.96 8.03
N PRO A 92 12.99 6.22 7.82
CA PRO A 92 13.81 5.43 6.90
C PRO A 92 14.08 4.01 7.43
N GLU A 93 14.50 3.10 6.55
CA GLU A 93 14.90 1.71 6.90
C GLU A 93 16.00 1.64 7.98
N SER A 94 16.78 2.72 8.17
CA SER A 94 17.78 2.79 9.25
C SER A 94 17.16 2.83 10.65
N VAL A 95 15.87 3.19 10.75
CA VAL A 95 15.05 2.97 11.94
C VAL A 95 14.55 1.53 11.89
N GLU A 96 15.38 0.60 12.36
CA GLU A 96 15.17 -0.85 12.16
C GLU A 96 13.78 -1.33 12.64
N SER A 97 13.37 -0.90 13.84
CA SER A 97 12.06 -1.24 14.39
C SER A 97 11.53 -0.19 15.39
N ILE A 98 10.21 -0.19 15.55
CA ILE A 98 9.50 0.50 16.64
C ILE A 98 8.74 -0.59 17.39
N GLU A 99 9.16 -0.87 18.63
CA GLU A 99 8.71 -2.05 19.37
C GLU A 99 8.17 -1.64 20.74
N GLU A 100 6.98 -2.12 21.07
CA GLU A 100 6.38 -1.95 22.40
C GLU A 100 5.87 -3.27 22.96
N GLN A 101 6.04 -3.49 24.26
CA GLN A 101 5.60 -4.74 24.88
C GLN A 101 4.15 -4.67 25.36
N ASN A 102 3.80 -3.61 26.08
CA ASN A 102 2.49 -3.52 26.74
C ASN A 102 1.73 -2.24 26.39
N ASP A 103 2.36 -1.39 25.59
CA ASP A 103 1.88 -0.05 25.29
C ASP A 103 1.54 0.03 23.80
N ASP A 104 0.69 1.00 23.48
CA ASP A 104 0.29 1.27 22.11
C ASP A 104 1.41 2.00 21.37
N ILE A 105 1.53 1.73 20.07
CA ILE A 105 2.30 2.54 19.14
C ILE A 105 1.31 3.41 18.37
N GLN A 106 1.36 4.72 18.60
CA GLN A 106 0.47 5.72 18.02
C GLN A 106 1.29 6.81 17.32
N ILE A 107 1.27 6.80 15.98
CA ILE A 107 1.95 7.81 15.16
C ILE A 107 0.90 8.66 14.47
N ARG A 108 0.87 9.96 14.78
CA ARG A 108 0.01 10.96 14.15
C ARG A 108 0.83 12.06 13.50
N ALA A 109 0.76 12.15 12.18
CA ALA A 109 1.52 13.11 11.36
C ALA A 109 0.66 13.75 10.25
N SER A 110 1.21 14.72 9.51
CA SER A 110 0.57 15.26 8.30
C SER A 110 0.51 14.19 7.20
N SER A 111 1.64 13.54 6.94
CA SER A 111 1.82 12.34 6.11
C SER A 111 2.84 11.41 6.77
N ILE A 112 2.81 10.13 6.40
CA ILE A 112 3.71 9.11 6.96
C ILE A 112 4.33 8.32 5.81
N SER A 113 5.66 8.22 5.78
CA SER A 113 6.39 7.27 4.94
C SER A 113 7.26 6.40 5.83
N TYR A 114 7.09 5.09 5.75
CA TYR A 114 7.80 4.12 6.58
C TYR A 114 8.13 2.86 5.78
N ASN A 115 9.28 2.27 6.04
CA ASN A 115 9.73 1.03 5.43
C ASN A 115 10.54 0.24 6.45
N GLY A 116 9.86 -0.34 7.44
CA GLY A 116 10.48 -1.08 8.54
C GLY A 116 9.47 -1.99 9.26
N THR A 117 9.80 -2.40 10.49
CA THR A 117 8.90 -3.21 11.34
C THR A 117 8.34 -2.42 12.54
N VAL A 118 7.01 -2.36 12.66
CA VAL A 118 6.32 -1.88 13.86
C VAL A 118 5.67 -3.07 14.55
N GLU A 119 6.00 -3.30 15.82
CA GLU A 119 5.50 -4.43 16.60
C GLU A 119 4.99 -3.96 17.97
N SER A 120 3.74 -4.31 18.32
CA SER A 120 3.27 -4.23 19.70
C SER A 120 2.71 -5.57 20.18
N GLN A 121 3.23 -6.10 21.31
CA GLN A 121 2.76 -7.39 21.80
C GLN A 121 1.35 -7.31 22.42
N ASN A 122 1.04 -6.25 23.17
CA ASN A 122 -0.27 -6.13 23.83
C ASN A 122 -1.01 -4.84 23.54
N GLY A 123 -0.36 -3.85 22.96
CA GLY A 123 -0.98 -2.59 22.57
C GLY A 123 -1.35 -2.57 21.09
N ASP A 124 -2.04 -1.51 20.72
CA ASP A 124 -2.43 -1.24 19.35
C ASP A 124 -1.27 -0.70 18.53
N VAL A 125 -1.29 -0.93 17.22
CA VAL A 125 -0.44 -0.21 16.25
C VAL A 125 -1.35 0.70 15.43
N SER A 126 -1.16 2.02 15.57
CA SER A 126 -2.01 3.04 14.93
C SER A 126 -1.17 4.08 14.19
N LEU A 127 -1.37 4.18 12.88
CA LEU A 127 -0.79 5.22 12.03
C LEU A 127 -1.90 6.14 11.51
N THR A 128 -1.80 7.44 11.77
CA THR A 128 -2.78 8.43 11.32
C THR A 128 -2.12 9.56 10.53
N ALA A 129 -2.45 9.68 9.25
CA ALA A 129 -2.08 10.82 8.42
C ALA A 129 -3.27 11.79 8.31
N VAL A 130 -3.06 13.04 8.72
CA VAL A 130 -4.14 14.03 8.79
C VAL A 130 -4.43 14.68 7.44
N ASN A 131 -3.39 14.96 6.65
CA ASN A 131 -3.51 15.72 5.40
C ASN A 131 -3.06 14.96 4.17
N GLY A 132 -2.14 14.01 4.32
CA GLY A 132 -1.53 13.26 3.22
C GLY A 132 -1.69 11.76 3.35
N ASP A 133 -0.78 11.05 2.69
CA ASP A 133 -0.81 9.61 2.57
C ASP A 133 -0.11 8.91 3.74
N ILE A 134 -0.44 7.62 3.90
CA ILE A 134 0.36 6.66 4.65
C ILE A 134 0.99 5.72 3.62
N ILE A 135 2.32 5.73 3.53
CA ILE A 135 3.11 4.86 2.67
C ILE A 135 3.94 3.96 3.57
N VAL A 136 3.61 2.67 3.58
CA VAL A 136 4.25 1.64 4.41
C VAL A 136 4.72 0.47 3.54
N ASP A 137 5.14 0.75 2.30
CA ASP A 137 5.53 -0.27 1.33
C ASP A 137 6.67 -1.15 1.85
N GLY A 138 6.53 -2.48 1.75
CA GLY A 138 7.46 -3.46 2.29
C GLY A 138 7.47 -3.59 3.82
N ALA A 139 6.68 -2.79 4.55
CA ALA A 139 6.68 -2.79 5.99
C ALA A 139 6.00 -4.03 6.59
N ALA A 140 6.40 -4.35 7.82
CA ALA A 140 5.73 -5.32 8.68
C ALA A 140 5.03 -4.59 9.83
N LEU A 141 3.72 -4.82 9.97
CA LEU A 141 2.91 -4.26 11.05
C LEU A 141 2.32 -5.42 11.86
N ASP A 142 2.81 -5.60 13.08
CA ASP A 142 2.38 -6.69 13.97
C ASP A 142 1.74 -6.12 15.24
N SER A 143 0.54 -6.59 15.55
CA SER A 143 -0.01 -6.47 16.89
C SER A 143 -0.57 -7.80 17.39
N GLN A 144 0.12 -8.42 18.35
CA GLN A 144 -0.28 -9.74 18.81
C GLN A 144 -1.64 -9.70 19.53
N ASN A 145 -1.79 -8.80 20.52
CA ASN A 145 -3.01 -8.68 21.32
C ASN A 145 -3.69 -7.30 21.26
N GLY A 146 -3.27 -6.41 20.37
CA GLY A 146 -3.98 -5.17 20.02
C GLY A 146 -4.50 -5.21 18.58
N GLN A 147 -5.03 -4.08 18.11
CA GLN A 147 -5.48 -3.86 16.73
C GLN A 147 -4.37 -3.20 15.90
N VAL A 148 -4.45 -3.39 14.58
CA VAL A 148 -3.64 -2.62 13.61
C VAL A 148 -4.55 -1.66 12.85
N VAL A 149 -4.30 -0.36 12.95
CA VAL A 149 -5.14 0.69 12.37
C VAL A 149 -4.30 1.66 11.54
N LEU A 150 -4.69 1.88 10.28
CA LEU A 150 -4.15 2.98 9.47
C LEU A 150 -5.31 3.87 9.01
N ASP A 151 -5.22 5.16 9.31
CA ASP A 151 -6.24 6.17 8.98
C ASP A 151 -5.62 7.35 8.22
N ALA A 152 -5.79 7.37 6.90
CA ALA A 152 -5.45 8.49 6.04
C ALA A 152 -6.68 9.40 5.88
N GLN A 153 -6.77 10.44 6.71
CA GLN A 153 -7.96 11.26 6.86
C GLN A 153 -8.27 12.13 5.65
N SER A 154 -7.26 12.41 4.82
CA SER A 154 -7.39 13.19 3.59
C SER A 154 -6.70 12.55 2.37
N GLY A 155 -5.81 11.58 2.58
CA GLY A 155 -5.04 10.92 1.52
C GLY A 155 -5.40 9.46 1.29
N GLY A 156 -4.47 8.75 0.66
CA GLY A 156 -4.49 7.31 0.42
C GLY A 156 -3.61 6.51 1.39
N ILE A 157 -3.72 5.18 1.27
CA ILE A 157 -2.84 4.24 1.98
C ILE A 157 -2.18 3.34 0.93
N SER A 158 -0.86 3.21 0.97
CA SER A 158 -0.10 2.22 0.21
C SER A 158 0.65 1.32 1.16
N LEU A 159 0.37 0.02 1.05
CA LEU A 159 1.11 -1.06 1.69
C LEU A 159 1.29 -2.11 0.61
N THR A 160 2.31 -1.95 -0.22
CA THR A 160 2.66 -2.94 -1.27
C THR A 160 3.70 -3.92 -0.75
N ASP A 161 3.54 -5.20 -1.10
CA ASP A 161 4.45 -6.29 -0.69
C ASP A 161 4.72 -6.35 0.83
N GLY A 162 3.78 -5.84 1.63
CA GLY A 162 3.91 -5.76 3.09
C GLY A 162 3.33 -6.98 3.79
N THR A 163 3.52 -7.04 5.11
CA THR A 163 2.92 -8.06 5.97
C THR A 163 2.19 -7.40 7.14
N ILE A 164 0.96 -7.82 7.38
CA ILE A 164 0.19 -7.46 8.57
C ILE A 164 -0.22 -8.73 9.30
N THR A 165 0.09 -8.77 10.58
CA THR A 165 -0.27 -9.87 11.47
C THR A 165 -0.97 -9.31 12.70
N ALA A 166 -2.15 -9.86 13.00
CA ALA A 166 -2.82 -9.59 14.27
C ALA A 166 -3.52 -10.85 14.79
N GLN A 167 -3.15 -11.31 15.99
CA GLN A 167 -3.69 -12.58 16.48
C GLN A 167 -5.09 -12.41 17.06
N ASN A 168 -5.30 -11.36 17.87
CA ASN A 168 -6.50 -11.29 18.72
C ASN A 168 -7.47 -10.15 18.43
N ASN A 169 -7.11 -9.13 17.64
CA ASN A 169 -8.02 -8.03 17.32
C ASN A 169 -7.96 -7.64 15.85
N ASP A 170 -8.76 -6.64 15.53
CA ASP A 170 -9.07 -6.22 14.18
C ASP A 170 -7.89 -5.56 13.47
N PHE A 171 -7.89 -5.72 12.15
CA PHE A 171 -7.13 -4.90 11.23
C PHE A 171 -8.08 -3.95 10.50
N SER A 172 -7.79 -2.66 10.54
CA SER A 172 -8.62 -1.62 9.94
C SER A 172 -7.81 -0.64 9.10
N LEU A 173 -8.21 -0.45 7.85
CA LEU A 173 -7.73 0.62 6.98
C LEU A 173 -8.88 1.56 6.62
N SER A 174 -8.63 2.86 6.76
CA SER A 174 -9.54 3.93 6.37
C SER A 174 -8.79 4.98 5.55
N ALA A 175 -9.27 5.26 4.33
CA ALA A 175 -8.71 6.31 3.48
C ALA A 175 -9.80 7.10 2.76
N GLN A 176 -9.55 8.39 2.52
CA GLN A 176 -10.44 9.20 1.67
C GLN A 176 -10.12 9.06 0.19
N GLU A 177 -8.88 8.72 -0.17
CA GLU A 177 -8.48 8.51 -1.57
C GLU A 177 -8.47 7.03 -1.94
N SER A 178 -7.30 6.44 -2.21
CA SER A 178 -7.18 5.04 -2.63
C SER A 178 -6.46 4.21 -1.58
N VAL A 179 -6.72 2.91 -1.57
CA VAL A 179 -5.98 1.93 -0.77
C VAL A 179 -5.33 0.93 -1.72
N ASN A 180 -4.03 0.73 -1.59
CA ASN A 180 -3.27 -0.22 -2.38
C ASN A 180 -2.60 -1.27 -1.47
N LEU A 181 -3.07 -2.51 -1.55
CA LEU A 181 -2.55 -3.69 -0.84
C LEU A 181 -1.98 -4.73 -1.81
N THR A 182 -1.49 -4.29 -2.98
CA THR A 182 -0.97 -5.21 -4.01
C THR A 182 0.16 -6.05 -3.44
N GLY A 183 0.07 -7.37 -3.60
CA GLY A 183 1.09 -8.33 -3.12
C GLY A 183 1.17 -8.50 -1.60
N THR A 184 0.33 -7.81 -0.83
CA THR A 184 0.40 -7.81 0.63
C THR A 184 -0.20 -9.06 1.26
N THR A 185 0.41 -9.50 2.36
CA THR A 185 -0.12 -10.57 3.21
C THR A 185 -0.78 -9.97 4.45
N VAL A 186 -2.04 -10.32 4.69
CA VAL A 186 -2.81 -9.97 5.89
C VAL A 186 -3.30 -11.26 6.52
N ASP A 187 -2.79 -11.61 7.70
CA ASP A 187 -3.16 -12.83 8.40
C ASP A 187 -3.68 -12.53 9.82
N LEU A 188 -4.99 -12.77 10.02
CA LEU A 188 -5.64 -12.63 11.32
C LEU A 188 -6.24 -13.94 11.81
N GLN A 189 -5.97 -14.28 13.07
CA GLN A 189 -6.57 -15.46 13.70
C GLN A 189 -7.97 -15.16 14.23
N ASN A 190 -8.10 -14.14 15.09
CA ASN A 190 -9.35 -13.82 15.78
C ASN A 190 -9.86 -12.41 15.51
N GLY A 191 -9.26 -11.65 14.60
CA GLY A 191 -9.70 -10.30 14.24
C GLY A 191 -10.50 -10.23 12.94
N ASN A 192 -11.21 -9.13 12.75
CA ASN A 192 -11.83 -8.78 11.48
C ASN A 192 -10.81 -8.09 10.56
N VAL A 193 -10.95 -8.31 9.24
CA VAL A 193 -10.30 -7.45 8.23
C VAL A 193 -11.33 -6.44 7.75
N GLN A 194 -11.06 -5.15 7.97
CA GLN A 194 -11.91 -4.06 7.51
C GLN A 194 -11.07 -3.08 6.67
N VAL A 195 -11.39 -2.98 5.38
CA VAL A 195 -10.76 -1.98 4.51
C VAL A 195 -11.86 -1.11 3.94
N THR A 196 -11.81 0.18 4.24
CA THR A 196 -12.78 1.15 3.75
C THR A 196 -12.07 2.30 3.06
N THR A 197 -12.47 2.56 1.82
CA THR A 197 -11.98 3.73 1.09
C THR A 197 -13.09 4.42 0.29
N SER A 198 -12.95 5.72 0.10
CA SER A 198 -13.87 6.51 -0.72
C SER A 198 -13.50 6.46 -2.22
N GLY A 199 -12.28 6.04 -2.55
CA GLY A 199 -11.81 5.87 -3.93
C GLY A 199 -11.63 4.40 -4.31
N TYR A 200 -10.47 4.08 -4.88
CA TYR A 200 -10.15 2.76 -5.43
C TYR A 200 -9.45 1.87 -4.40
N LEU A 201 -9.81 0.59 -4.37
CA LEU A 201 -9.11 -0.44 -3.59
C LEU A 201 -8.46 -1.45 -4.54
N SER A 202 -7.14 -1.58 -4.46
CA SER A 202 -6.39 -2.67 -5.09
C SER A 202 -5.95 -3.67 -4.03
N ILE A 203 -6.32 -4.94 -4.20
CA ILE A 203 -5.74 -6.08 -3.48
C ILE A 203 -5.18 -7.11 -4.46
N ASP A 204 -4.78 -6.66 -5.65
CA ASP A 204 -4.25 -7.54 -6.70
C ASP A 204 -3.07 -8.39 -6.18
N GLY A 205 -3.14 -9.71 -6.35
CA GLY A 205 -2.13 -10.65 -5.87
C GLY A 205 -1.98 -10.74 -4.34
N ALA A 206 -2.86 -10.10 -3.56
CA ALA A 206 -2.79 -10.11 -2.10
C ALA A 206 -3.26 -11.46 -1.52
N GLN A 207 -2.79 -11.77 -0.30
CA GLN A 207 -3.28 -12.88 0.51
C GLN A 207 -3.92 -12.30 1.77
N ILE A 208 -5.23 -12.46 1.94
CA ILE A 208 -5.99 -11.90 3.05
C ILE A 208 -6.77 -13.03 3.74
N SER A 209 -6.41 -13.35 4.98
CA SER A 209 -7.08 -14.36 5.80
C SER A 209 -7.59 -13.80 7.12
N ALA A 210 -8.83 -14.17 7.48
CA ALA A 210 -9.41 -13.95 8.80
C ALA A 210 -10.03 -15.27 9.30
N ALA A 211 -9.28 -16.06 10.06
CA ALA A 211 -9.67 -17.43 10.39
C ALA A 211 -11.02 -17.48 11.12
N ASN A 212 -11.16 -16.77 12.24
CA ASN A 212 -12.34 -16.86 13.08
C ASN A 212 -13.37 -15.74 12.89
N ASN A 213 -13.12 -14.82 11.95
CA ASN A 213 -13.89 -13.58 11.80
C ASN A 213 -14.08 -13.19 10.34
N HIS A 214 -14.66 -12.01 10.08
CA HIS A 214 -15.10 -11.63 8.74
C HIS A 214 -14.10 -10.76 8.01
N ILE A 215 -14.22 -10.74 6.68
CA ILE A 215 -13.50 -9.84 5.79
C ILE A 215 -14.53 -8.92 5.12
N SER A 216 -14.37 -7.61 5.30
CA SER A 216 -15.22 -6.59 4.67
C SER A 216 -14.37 -5.55 3.97
N LEU A 217 -14.39 -5.57 2.63
CA LEU A 217 -13.66 -4.67 1.75
C LEU A 217 -14.66 -3.74 1.05
N ARG A 218 -14.57 -2.43 1.28
CA ARG A 218 -15.56 -1.44 0.80
C ARG A 218 -14.88 -0.28 0.11
N ALA A 219 -15.21 -0.06 -1.16
CA ALA A 219 -14.64 1.01 -1.97
C ALA A 219 -15.64 1.55 -3.00
N ARG A 220 -15.22 2.54 -3.78
CA ARG A 220 -15.95 2.97 -4.99
C ARG A 220 -15.70 1.98 -6.14
N GLU A 221 -14.48 1.49 -6.24
CA GLU A 221 -14.08 0.46 -7.21
C GLU A 221 -13.11 -0.49 -6.51
N ILE A 222 -13.22 -1.78 -6.80
CA ILE A 222 -12.35 -2.82 -6.21
C ILE A 222 -11.73 -3.64 -7.33
N SER A 223 -10.42 -3.83 -7.24
CA SER A 223 -9.66 -4.83 -8.00
C SER A 223 -9.02 -5.81 -7.02
N ALA A 224 -9.28 -7.09 -7.24
CA ALA A 224 -8.79 -8.22 -6.47
C ALA A 224 -8.33 -9.33 -7.42
N LYS A 225 -7.66 -8.95 -8.51
CA LYS A 225 -7.17 -9.91 -9.51
C LYS A 225 -6.08 -10.77 -8.91
N ASP A 226 -6.14 -12.08 -9.18
CA ASP A 226 -5.16 -13.05 -8.66
C ASP A 226 -5.04 -13.07 -7.12
N ALA A 227 -6.02 -12.51 -6.39
CA ALA A 227 -6.01 -12.43 -4.93
C ALA A 227 -6.50 -13.73 -4.29
N TYR A 228 -6.06 -13.99 -3.05
CA TYR A 228 -6.61 -15.01 -2.18
C TYR A 228 -7.28 -14.33 -0.98
N VAL A 229 -8.59 -14.51 -0.82
CA VAL A 229 -9.38 -13.94 0.28
C VAL A 229 -10.16 -15.03 0.98
N SER A 230 -9.87 -15.29 2.26
CA SER A 230 -10.47 -16.40 2.99
C SER A 230 -10.90 -16.07 4.41
N SER A 231 -12.13 -16.44 4.75
CA SER A 231 -12.58 -16.57 6.14
C SER A 231 -12.94 -18.03 6.43
N SER A 232 -12.59 -18.55 7.61
CA SER A 232 -13.08 -19.89 7.99
C SER A 232 -14.46 -19.81 8.66
N ASN A 233 -14.69 -18.86 9.57
CA ASN A 233 -15.89 -18.89 10.41
C ASN A 233 -16.96 -17.86 10.07
N ASN A 234 -16.68 -16.87 9.23
CA ASN A 234 -17.59 -15.76 8.97
C ASN A 234 -17.58 -15.36 7.49
N TYR A 235 -18.25 -14.26 7.14
CA TYR A 235 -18.44 -13.88 5.74
C TYR A 235 -17.19 -13.25 5.10
N VAL A 236 -17.16 -13.33 3.77
CA VAL A 236 -16.29 -12.52 2.93
C VAL A 236 -17.19 -11.58 2.11
N ARG A 237 -16.97 -10.26 2.23
CA ARG A 237 -17.75 -9.25 1.49
C ARG A 237 -16.83 -8.27 0.78
N LEU A 238 -17.00 -8.17 -0.53
CA LEU A 238 -16.38 -7.15 -1.38
C LEU A 238 -17.49 -6.23 -1.92
N SER A 239 -17.45 -4.94 -1.60
CA SER A 239 -18.49 -3.97 -1.93
C SER A 239 -17.92 -2.74 -2.63
N ALA A 240 -18.04 -2.69 -3.95
CA ALA A 240 -17.70 -1.58 -4.82
C ALA A 240 -18.89 -0.61 -5.00
N THR A 241 -19.55 -0.23 -3.90
CA THR A 241 -20.80 0.55 -3.92
C THR A 241 -20.64 1.99 -3.42
N ARG A 242 -19.53 2.31 -2.75
CA ARG A 242 -19.33 3.63 -2.13
C ARG A 242 -19.25 4.73 -3.19
N ASN A 243 -19.73 5.92 -2.87
CA ASN A 243 -19.65 7.10 -3.75
C ASN A 243 -20.16 6.87 -5.18
N GLY A 244 -21.24 6.09 -5.32
CA GLY A 244 -21.81 5.74 -6.63
C GLY A 244 -20.93 4.77 -7.42
N GLY A 245 -20.07 4.03 -6.74
CA GLY A 245 -19.14 3.05 -7.29
C GLY A 245 -19.82 1.91 -8.05
N GLY A 246 -19.09 1.24 -8.94
CA GLY A 246 -19.71 0.26 -9.83
C GLY A 246 -18.79 -0.70 -10.57
N TYR A 247 -17.52 -0.83 -10.18
CA TYR A 247 -16.66 -1.85 -10.76
C TYR A 247 -16.03 -2.71 -9.69
N LEU A 248 -16.27 -4.01 -9.77
CA LEU A 248 -15.67 -5.03 -8.92
C LEU A 248 -15.05 -6.10 -9.81
N ASP A 249 -13.74 -6.28 -9.69
CA ASP A 249 -12.96 -7.27 -10.45
C ASP A 249 -12.28 -8.26 -9.51
N VAL A 250 -12.68 -9.52 -9.58
CA VAL A 250 -12.15 -10.66 -8.82
C VAL A 250 -11.62 -11.73 -9.79
N THR A 251 -11.23 -11.33 -11.01
CA THR A 251 -10.73 -12.26 -12.04
C THR A 251 -9.52 -13.06 -11.53
N SER A 252 -9.49 -14.37 -11.81
CA SER A 252 -8.45 -15.31 -11.36
C SER A 252 -8.26 -15.43 -9.84
N SER A 253 -9.17 -14.85 -9.04
CA SER A 253 -9.06 -14.87 -7.58
C SER A 253 -9.58 -16.17 -6.97
N THR A 254 -9.20 -16.42 -5.72
CA THR A 254 -9.84 -17.41 -4.87
C THR A 254 -10.53 -16.71 -3.71
N LEU A 255 -11.85 -16.88 -3.59
CA LEU A 255 -12.66 -16.38 -2.50
C LEU A 255 -13.24 -17.58 -1.72
N SER A 256 -13.02 -17.65 -0.41
CA SER A 256 -13.48 -18.79 0.39
C SER A 256 -14.08 -18.38 1.73
N SER A 257 -15.20 -18.99 2.08
CA SER A 257 -15.87 -18.85 3.38
C SER A 257 -16.39 -20.20 3.85
N GLN A 258 -15.85 -20.82 4.90
CA GLN A 258 -16.33 -22.18 5.25
C GLN A 258 -17.73 -22.16 5.88
N ASN A 259 -18.06 -21.15 6.69
CA ASN A 259 -19.25 -21.19 7.55
C ASN A 259 -20.26 -20.06 7.28
N ASN A 260 -20.04 -19.23 6.27
CA ASN A 260 -20.90 -18.09 5.99
C ASN A 260 -20.91 -17.69 4.51
N ASP A 261 -21.59 -16.59 4.19
CA ASP A 261 -21.79 -16.16 2.82
C ASP A 261 -20.54 -15.51 2.21
N ILE A 262 -20.47 -15.57 0.88
CA ILE A 262 -19.61 -14.71 0.09
C ILE A 262 -20.51 -13.73 -0.67
N THR A 263 -20.28 -12.44 -0.48
CA THR A 263 -21.11 -11.39 -1.08
C THR A 263 -20.27 -10.43 -1.91
N LEU A 264 -20.62 -10.32 -3.19
CA LEU A 264 -20.04 -9.38 -4.15
C LEU A 264 -21.08 -8.28 -4.43
N GLU A 265 -20.75 -7.02 -4.18
CA GLU A 265 -21.65 -5.90 -4.44
C GLU A 265 -20.98 -4.84 -5.32
N SER A 266 -21.73 -4.30 -6.25
CA SER A 266 -21.34 -3.25 -7.19
C SER A 266 -22.58 -2.44 -7.57
N ASN A 267 -22.44 -1.17 -8.02
CA ASN A 267 -23.50 -0.51 -8.81
C ASN A 267 -23.15 -0.51 -10.31
N GLY A 268 -22.50 -1.56 -10.79
CA GLY A 268 -22.14 -1.77 -12.18
C GLY A 268 -21.61 -3.18 -12.40
N ASP A 269 -20.64 -3.34 -13.31
CA ASP A 269 -20.16 -4.67 -13.69
C ASP A 269 -19.43 -5.38 -12.53
N ILE A 270 -19.60 -6.71 -12.48
CA ILE A 270 -18.81 -7.63 -11.66
C ILE A 270 -18.08 -8.58 -12.60
N ARG A 271 -16.74 -8.63 -12.52
CA ARG A 271 -15.92 -9.59 -13.27
C ARG A 271 -15.33 -10.63 -12.33
N ALA A 272 -15.68 -11.88 -12.53
CA ALA A 272 -15.21 -13.01 -11.76
C ALA A 272 -14.72 -14.14 -12.68
N ASN A 273 -14.22 -13.79 -13.87
CA ASN A 273 -13.68 -14.77 -14.82
C ASN A 273 -12.54 -15.55 -14.19
N ASP A 274 -12.45 -16.85 -14.48
CA ASP A 274 -11.41 -17.76 -14.01
C ASP A 274 -11.24 -17.79 -12.47
N SER A 275 -12.24 -17.32 -11.72
CA SER A 275 -12.20 -17.30 -10.26
C SER A 275 -12.72 -18.60 -9.65
N SER A 276 -12.27 -18.90 -8.43
CA SER A 276 -12.80 -19.99 -7.60
C SER A 276 -13.48 -19.38 -6.38
N ILE A 277 -14.79 -19.58 -6.24
CA ILE A 277 -15.58 -19.04 -5.14
C ILE A 277 -16.27 -20.18 -4.40
N GLU A 278 -15.89 -20.43 -3.15
CA GLU A 278 -16.35 -21.58 -2.38
C GLU A 278 -16.95 -21.17 -1.04
N THR A 279 -18.14 -21.70 -0.73
CA THR A 279 -18.65 -21.74 0.64
C THR A 279 -19.27 -23.07 0.99
N LYS A 280 -19.00 -23.58 2.20
CA LYS A 280 -19.50 -24.89 2.62
C LYS A 280 -20.88 -24.82 3.29
N ASN A 281 -21.17 -23.74 4.02
CA ASN A 281 -22.43 -23.59 4.77
C ASN A 281 -23.16 -22.27 4.49
N GLY A 282 -22.65 -21.43 3.60
CA GLY A 282 -23.29 -20.18 3.17
C GLY A 282 -23.78 -20.25 1.73
N ALA A 283 -24.06 -19.07 1.17
CA ALA A 283 -24.37 -18.87 -0.24
C ALA A 283 -23.38 -17.89 -0.89
N VAL A 284 -23.24 -18.01 -2.21
CA VAL A 284 -22.53 -17.00 -3.01
C VAL A 284 -23.54 -16.06 -3.65
N THR A 285 -23.39 -14.75 -3.42
CA THR A 285 -24.33 -13.73 -3.89
C THR A 285 -23.63 -12.59 -4.64
N ALA A 286 -24.28 -12.08 -5.68
CA ALA A 286 -23.87 -10.91 -6.46
C ALA A 286 -24.99 -9.87 -6.55
N ASP A 287 -24.76 -8.67 -6.05
CA ASP A 287 -25.65 -7.52 -6.25
C ASP A 287 -24.97 -6.50 -7.16
N LEU A 288 -25.53 -6.26 -8.34
CA LEU A 288 -24.98 -5.33 -9.33
C LEU A 288 -25.67 -3.95 -9.28
N GLY A 289 -26.70 -3.79 -8.44
CA GLY A 289 -27.41 -2.52 -8.20
C GLY A 289 -28.24 -1.97 -9.36
N ILE A 290 -27.89 -2.28 -10.61
CA ILE A 290 -28.52 -1.79 -11.84
C ILE A 290 -28.71 -2.91 -12.87
N THR A 291 -29.74 -2.80 -13.72
CA THR A 291 -30.09 -3.85 -14.70
C THR A 291 -29.21 -3.85 -15.95
N GLU A 292 -28.51 -2.75 -16.23
CA GLU A 292 -27.61 -2.58 -17.37
C GLU A 292 -26.24 -3.22 -17.15
N ALA A 293 -25.93 -3.60 -15.92
CA ALA A 293 -24.67 -4.23 -15.55
C ALA A 293 -24.53 -5.64 -16.11
N THR A 294 -23.28 -6.09 -16.19
CA THR A 294 -22.92 -7.44 -16.63
C THR A 294 -22.16 -8.18 -15.54
N LEU A 295 -22.58 -9.41 -15.27
CA LEU A 295 -21.86 -10.39 -14.46
C LEU A 295 -21.04 -11.30 -15.38
N TYR A 296 -19.71 -11.23 -15.28
CA TYR A 296 -18.79 -12.06 -16.07
C TYR A 296 -18.25 -13.22 -15.22
N LEU A 297 -18.42 -14.45 -15.70
CA LEU A 297 -18.17 -15.73 -15.05
C LEU A 297 -17.48 -16.73 -16.00
N ASP A 298 -16.81 -16.25 -17.05
CA ASP A 298 -16.12 -17.14 -18.00
C ASP A 298 -15.01 -17.89 -17.26
N GLY A 299 -15.08 -19.22 -17.22
CA GLY A 299 -14.14 -20.06 -16.46
C GLY A 299 -14.31 -20.02 -14.93
N ALA A 300 -15.32 -19.31 -14.40
CA ALA A 300 -15.56 -19.26 -12.96
C ALA A 300 -16.07 -20.60 -12.42
N THR A 301 -15.63 -20.97 -11.22
CA THR A 301 -16.13 -22.13 -10.47
C THR A 301 -16.79 -21.64 -9.18
N ILE A 302 -18.05 -22.03 -8.97
CA ILE A 302 -18.82 -21.75 -7.77
C ILE A 302 -19.10 -23.07 -7.07
N GLU A 303 -18.70 -23.20 -5.82
CA GLU A 303 -18.96 -24.38 -4.99
C GLU A 303 -19.71 -23.93 -3.73
N ASP A 304 -21.04 -24.11 -3.73
CA ASP A 304 -21.89 -23.84 -2.58
C ASP A 304 -23.05 -24.84 -2.48
N GLY A 305 -24.18 -24.46 -1.85
CA GLY A 305 -25.33 -25.35 -1.72
C GLY A 305 -26.04 -25.70 -3.03
N ASP A 306 -25.92 -24.86 -4.07
CA ASP A 306 -26.57 -25.07 -5.37
C ASP A 306 -25.63 -24.91 -6.59
N ASP A 307 -24.32 -24.79 -6.34
CA ASP A 307 -23.25 -24.65 -7.34
C ASP A 307 -23.45 -23.44 -8.26
N ALA A 308 -24.08 -22.36 -7.75
CA ALA A 308 -24.39 -21.18 -8.53
C ALA A 308 -24.31 -19.87 -7.72
N ILE A 309 -23.87 -18.79 -8.36
CA ILE A 309 -23.98 -17.46 -7.77
C ILE A 309 -25.40 -16.91 -7.95
N ALA A 310 -26.07 -16.64 -6.83
CA ALA A 310 -27.36 -15.97 -6.84
C ALA A 310 -27.15 -14.47 -7.14
N TYR A 311 -27.85 -13.91 -8.14
CA TYR A 311 -27.63 -12.52 -8.54
C TYR A 311 -28.89 -11.65 -8.53
N GLN A 312 -28.68 -10.34 -8.32
CA GLN A 312 -29.69 -9.29 -8.46
C GLN A 312 -29.10 -8.01 -9.07
N PRO A 313 -29.91 -7.15 -9.72
CA PRO A 313 -31.32 -7.36 -10.02
C PRO A 313 -31.55 -8.39 -11.13
N ASN A 314 -32.78 -8.91 -11.22
CA ASN A 314 -33.20 -9.71 -12.37
C ASN A 314 -33.06 -8.93 -13.68
N GLY A 315 -32.64 -9.61 -14.75
CA GLY A 315 -32.52 -9.03 -16.09
C GLY A 315 -31.15 -8.45 -16.44
N ILE A 316 -30.16 -8.52 -15.54
CA ILE A 316 -28.77 -8.26 -15.90
C ILE A 316 -28.28 -9.23 -16.98
N ARG A 317 -27.18 -8.87 -17.63
CA ARG A 317 -26.49 -9.76 -18.56
C ARG A 317 -25.52 -10.65 -17.78
N VAL A 318 -25.58 -11.97 -18.02
CA VAL A 318 -24.59 -12.93 -17.51
C VAL A 318 -23.74 -13.44 -18.68
N VAL A 319 -22.42 -13.50 -18.50
CA VAL A 319 -21.46 -13.93 -19.53
C VAL A 319 -20.51 -15.00 -18.96
N PRO A 320 -20.45 -16.22 -19.52
CA PRO A 320 -21.32 -16.72 -20.57
C PRO A 320 -22.76 -16.93 -20.05
N SER A 321 -23.74 -17.01 -20.95
CA SER A 321 -25.16 -17.10 -20.55
C SER A 321 -25.52 -18.41 -19.83
N ASP A 322 -24.67 -19.42 -19.94
CA ASP A 322 -24.73 -20.72 -19.27
C ASP A 322 -23.71 -20.84 -18.12
N GLY A 323 -23.15 -19.71 -17.67
CA GLY A 323 -22.30 -19.66 -16.48
C GLY A 323 -23.05 -20.07 -15.20
N PRO A 324 -22.32 -20.35 -14.10
CA PRO A 324 -22.88 -20.87 -12.85
C PRO A 324 -23.63 -19.79 -12.07
N ALA A 325 -24.79 -19.33 -12.57
CA ALA A 325 -25.54 -18.22 -12.01
C ALA A 325 -27.06 -18.46 -11.99
N THR A 326 -27.72 -17.99 -10.94
CA THR A 326 -29.17 -18.06 -10.74
C THR A 326 -29.75 -16.68 -10.41
N GLY A 327 -30.77 -16.24 -11.17
CA GLY A 327 -31.43 -14.96 -10.88
C GLY A 327 -32.30 -15.06 -9.63
N SER A 328 -32.24 -14.04 -8.76
CA SER A 328 -32.96 -13.96 -7.49
C SER A 328 -34.07 -12.90 -7.45
#